data_AF-A0A6I4NBM3-F1
#
_entry.id   AF-A0A6I4NBM3-F1
#
_cell.length_a   1.000
_cell.length_b   1.000
_cell.length_c   1.000
_cell.angle_alpha   90.00
_cell.angle_beta   90.00
_cell.angle_gamma   90.00
#
_symmetry.space_group_name_H-M   'P 1'
#
loop_
_entity.id
_entity.type
_entity.pdbx_description
1 polymer ?
#
loop_
_entity_poly.entity_id
_entity_poly.type
_entity_poly.pdbx_seq_one_letter_code
_entity_poly.pdbx_strand_id
1 'polypeptide(L)'
;MRVMLRARLDTQISNEAIKNGTLPKLMQSVTEQIKPEAAYFGPSAGGRAATFVFDMQDSSDMPSIAEPFFLELGAEIEIYPIMNAEDLQKGLASLRG
;
A
#
# COMPACT_ATOMS: atom_id res chain seq x y z
N MET A 1 13.56 0.59 3.62
CA MET A 1 12.79 1.14 4.75
C MET A 1 11.43 0.47 4.79
N ARG A 2 11.01 -0.09 5.93
CA ARG A 2 9.67 -0.67 6.07
C ARG A 2 8.61 0.43 6.00
N VAL A 3 7.68 0.28 5.07
CA VAL A 3 6.55 1.21 4.88
C VAL A 3 5.23 0.46 4.87
N MET A 4 4.19 1.16 5.33
CA MET A 4 2.80 0.79 5.09
C MET A 4 2.24 1.70 4.00
N LEU A 5 1.66 1.12 2.96
CA LEU A 5 0.82 1.82 2.00
C LEU A 5 -0.63 1.39 2.20
N ARG A 6 -1.53 2.35 2.39
CA ARG A 6 -2.98 2.12 2.40
C ARG A 6 -3.63 2.81 1.22
N ALA A 7 -4.29 2.04 0.36
CA ALA A 7 -5.03 2.52 -0.80
C ALA A 7 -6.54 2.36 -0.54
N ARG A 8 -7.27 3.47 -0.50
CA ARG A 8 -8.75 3.48 -0.49
C ARG A 8 -9.22 3.82 -1.90
N LEU A 9 -9.94 2.91 -2.53
CA LEU A 9 -10.32 3.02 -3.92
C LEU A 9 -11.63 3.80 -4.07
N ASP A 10 -11.75 4.58 -5.15
CA ASP A 10 -13.03 5.17 -5.50
C ASP A 10 -14.04 4.06 -5.84
N THR A 11 -15.25 4.14 -5.29
CA THR A 11 -16.25 3.08 -5.42
C THR A 11 -16.72 2.92 -6.85
N GLN A 12 -16.98 4.02 -7.56
CA GLN A 12 -17.53 3.96 -8.91
C GLN A 12 -16.46 3.46 -9.89
N ILE A 13 -15.27 4.03 -9.85
CA ILE A 13 -14.15 3.65 -10.73
C ILE A 13 -13.75 2.20 -10.45
N SER A 14 -13.59 1.81 -9.18
CA SER A 14 -13.18 0.45 -8.87
C SER A 14 -14.25 -0.62 -9.18
N ASN A 15 -15.54 -0.26 -9.25
CA ASN A 15 -16.58 -1.16 -9.74
C ASN A 15 -16.45 -1.43 -11.23
N GLU A 16 -16.18 -0.39 -12.04
CA GLU A 16 -15.92 -0.56 -13.47
C GLU A 16 -14.61 -1.32 -13.70
N ALA A 17 -13.56 -1.02 -12.91
CA ALA A 17 -12.28 -1.72 -12.95
C ALA A 17 -12.40 -3.23 -12.61
N ILE A 18 -13.40 -3.63 -11.82
CA ILE A 18 -13.72 -5.05 -11.61
C ILE A 18 -14.35 -5.65 -12.86
N LYS A 19 -15.36 -4.97 -13.43
CA LYS A 19 -16.11 -5.48 -14.58
C LYS A 19 -15.22 -5.67 -15.82
N ASN A 20 -14.29 -4.73 -16.04
CA ASN A 20 -13.38 -4.76 -17.18
C ASN A 20 -12.06 -5.53 -16.91
N GLY A 21 -11.84 -5.98 -15.67
CA GLY A 21 -10.67 -6.76 -15.26
C GLY A 21 -9.39 -5.96 -15.02
N THR A 22 -9.43 -4.62 -15.00
CA THR A 22 -8.29 -3.76 -14.65
C THR A 22 -7.85 -3.96 -13.20
N LEU A 23 -8.79 -4.01 -12.25
CA LEU A 23 -8.49 -4.14 -10.82
C LEU A 23 -7.64 -5.39 -10.50
N PRO A 24 -8.03 -6.63 -10.88
CA PRO A 24 -7.23 -7.81 -10.57
C PRO A 24 -5.85 -7.79 -11.23
N LYS A 25 -5.72 -7.28 -12.46
CA LYS A 25 -4.42 -7.14 -13.15
C LYS A 25 -3.50 -6.16 -12.42
N LEU A 26 -4.04 -5.03 -11.99
CA LEU A 26 -3.29 -4.04 -11.24
C LEU A 26 -2.82 -4.60 -9.89
N MET A 27 -3.70 -5.29 -9.16
CA MET A 27 -3.33 -5.91 -7.87
C MET A 27 -2.21 -6.95 -8.04
N GLN A 28 -2.27 -7.76 -9.10
CA GLN A 28 -1.20 -8.71 -9.43
C GLN A 28 0.11 -7.97 -9.72
N SER A 29 0.09 -6.99 -10.63
CA SER A 29 1.27 -6.22 -11.03
C SER A 29 1.94 -5.53 -9.84
N VAL A 30 1.17 -4.89 -8.97
CA VAL A 30 1.70 -4.20 -7.78
C VAL A 30 2.30 -5.21 -6.81
N THR A 31 1.61 -6.34 -6.55
CA THR A 31 2.12 -7.38 -5.64
C THR A 31 3.43 -7.98 -6.14
N GLU A 32 3.56 -8.21 -7.45
CA GLU A 32 4.78 -8.69 -8.09
C GLU A 32 5.93 -7.68 -8.03
N GLN A 33 5.62 -6.38 -8.18
CA GLN A 33 6.58 -5.28 -8.11
C GLN A 33 7.14 -5.10 -6.70
N ILE A 34 6.26 -4.94 -5.69
CA ILE A 34 6.69 -4.52 -4.35
C ILE A 34 6.99 -5.70 -3.42
N LYS A 35 6.53 -6.91 -3.76
CA LYS A 35 6.72 -8.15 -2.99
C LYS A 35 6.47 -7.94 -1.48
N PRO A 36 5.23 -7.61 -1.10
CA PRO A 36 4.94 -7.20 0.27
C PRO A 36 5.17 -8.33 1.27
N GLU A 37 5.66 -8.00 2.47
CA GLU A 37 5.74 -8.94 3.59
C GLU A 37 4.34 -9.27 4.14
N ALA A 38 3.39 -8.35 3.97
CA ALA A 38 1.98 -8.57 4.27
C ALA A 38 1.08 -7.74 3.36
N ALA A 39 -0.02 -8.34 2.90
CA ALA A 39 -1.06 -7.68 2.14
C ALA A 39 -2.43 -8.01 2.73
N TYR A 40 -3.23 -6.99 2.99
CA TYR A 40 -4.58 -7.11 3.55
C TYR A 40 -5.58 -6.40 2.65
N PHE A 41 -6.68 -7.06 2.35
CA PHE A 41 -7.74 -6.53 1.50
C PHE A 41 -9.04 -6.51 2.28
N GLY A 42 -9.68 -5.35 2.37
CA GLY A 42 -10.86 -5.17 3.21
C GLY A 42 -11.47 -3.79 3.06
N PRO A 43 -12.62 -3.52 3.70
CA PRO A 43 -13.24 -2.21 3.69
C PRO A 43 -12.45 -1.22 4.56
N SER A 44 -12.34 0.03 4.11
CA SER A 44 -11.84 1.16 4.91
C SER A 44 -12.65 2.42 4.58
N ALA A 45 -13.12 3.13 5.62
CA ALA A 45 -13.96 4.32 5.48
C ALA A 45 -15.12 4.15 4.48
N GLY A 46 -15.77 2.97 4.49
CA GLY A 46 -16.89 2.66 3.61
C GLY A 46 -16.53 2.31 2.15
N GLY A 47 -15.25 2.33 1.78
CA GLY A 47 -14.75 1.98 0.45
C GLY A 47 -13.93 0.68 0.41
N ARG A 48 -13.66 0.18 -0.80
CA ARG A 48 -12.72 -0.93 -1.02
C ARG A 48 -11.31 -0.45 -0.72
N ALA A 49 -10.54 -1.22 0.05
CA ALA A 49 -9.17 -0.86 0.36
C ALA A 49 -8.20 -2.03 0.28
N ALA A 50 -6.95 -1.69 0.00
CA ALA A 50 -5.80 -2.57 0.07
C ALA A 50 -4.74 -1.93 0.99
N THR A 51 -4.14 -2.73 1.86
CA THR A 51 -3.03 -2.33 2.71
C THR A 51 -1.85 -3.24 2.43
N PHE A 52 -0.70 -2.64 2.12
CA PHE A 52 0.55 -3.34 1.84
C PHE A 52 1.59 -2.90 2.87
N VAL A 53 2.34 -3.87 3.39
CA VAL A 53 3.56 -3.62 4.14
C VAL A 53 4.72 -4.20 3.34
N PHE A 54 5.71 -3.37 3.02
CA PHE A 54 6.84 -3.76 2.18
C PHE A 54 8.09 -2.94 2.49
N ASP A 55 9.24 -3.39 1.96
CA ASP A 55 10.50 -2.68 2.10
C ASP A 55 10.75 -1.78 0.87
N MET A 56 10.62 -0.47 1.06
CA MET A 56 10.87 0.53 0.02
C MET A 56 12.35 0.93 0.03
N GLN A 57 13.05 0.75 -1.09
CA GLN A 57 14.50 0.99 -1.17
C GLN A 57 14.81 2.48 -1.28
N ASP A 58 14.08 3.20 -2.13
CA ASP A 58 14.28 4.64 -2.34
C ASP A 58 12.93 5.39 -2.30
N SER A 59 12.93 6.63 -1.80
CA SER A 59 11.71 7.45 -1.76
C SER A 59 11.21 7.84 -3.16
N SER A 60 12.08 7.82 -4.17
CA SER A 60 11.72 8.00 -5.57
C SER A 60 10.92 6.84 -6.17
N ASP A 61 10.81 5.70 -5.48
CA ASP A 61 9.95 4.60 -5.91
C ASP A 61 8.46 4.92 -5.71
N MET A 62 8.12 5.86 -4.82
CA MET A 62 6.73 6.18 -4.44
C MET A 62 5.81 6.46 -5.63
N PRO A 63 6.16 7.32 -6.62
CA PRO A 63 5.31 7.56 -7.77
C PRO A 63 5.06 6.29 -8.59
N SER A 64 6.09 5.46 -8.81
CA SER A 64 5.93 4.22 -9.59
C SER A 64 4.95 3.22 -8.95
N ILE A 65 4.82 3.26 -7.61
CA ILE A 65 3.94 2.40 -6.84
C ILE A 65 2.53 3.03 -6.72
N ALA A 66 2.44 4.33 -6.48
CA ALA A 66 1.18 5.02 -6.18
C ALA A 66 0.40 5.47 -7.42
N GLU A 67 1.07 5.92 -8.48
CA GLU A 67 0.43 6.42 -9.71
C GLU A 67 -0.55 5.42 -10.34
N PRO A 68 -0.26 4.12 -10.43
CA PRO A 68 -1.24 3.16 -10.93
C PRO A 68 -2.56 3.14 -10.14
N PHE A 69 -2.52 3.35 -8.82
CA PHE A 69 -3.73 3.45 -8.01
C PHE A 69 -4.48 4.77 -8.23
N PHE A 70 -3.77 5.89 -8.40
CA PHE A 70 -4.39 7.17 -8.72
C PHE A 70 -5.07 7.14 -10.09
N LEU A 71 -4.34 6.71 -11.12
CA LEU A 71 -4.77 6.77 -12.50
C LEU A 71 -5.88 5.76 -12.81
N GLU A 72 -5.74 4.51 -12.36
CA GLU A 72 -6.67 3.43 -12.74
C GLU A 72 -7.85 3.30 -11.78
N LEU A 73 -7.70 3.73 -10.53
CA LEU A 73 -8.67 3.44 -9.46
C LEU A 73 -9.18 4.68 -8.71
N GLY A 74 -8.68 5.88 -9.06
CA GLY A 74 -9.02 7.12 -8.35
C GLY A 74 -8.76 7.02 -6.85
N ALA A 75 -7.71 6.28 -6.45
CA ALA A 75 -7.49 5.94 -5.06
C ALA A 75 -7.00 7.12 -4.23
N GLU A 76 -7.35 7.13 -2.95
CA GLU A 76 -6.65 7.90 -1.92
C GLU A 76 -5.55 7.01 -1.33
N ILE A 77 -4.32 7.53 -1.30
CA ILE A 77 -3.14 6.79 -0.86
C ILE A 77 -2.53 7.46 0.36
N GLU A 78 -2.26 6.67 1.39
CA GLU A 78 -1.46 7.07 2.55
C GLU A 78 -0.22 6.17 2.63
N ILE A 79 0.95 6.76 2.86
CA ILE A 79 2.22 6.03 3.01
C ILE A 79 2.87 6.46 4.32
N TYR A 80 3.21 5.48 5.16
CA TYR A 80 3.85 5.72 6.45
C TYR A 80 5.11 4.85 6.58
N PRO A 81 6.25 5.41 6.99
CA PRO A 81 7.31 4.62 7.62
C PRO A 81 6.75 3.95 8.86
N ILE A 82 6.95 2.63 9.01
CA ILE A 82 6.47 1.88 10.16
C ILE A 82 7.58 1.01 10.75
N MET A 83 7.37 0.58 11.99
CA MET A 83 8.26 -0.32 12.73
C MET A 83 7.52 -1.60 13.06
N ASN A 84 8.20 -2.73 12.94
CA ASN A 84 7.74 -3.96 13.57
C ASN A 84 8.15 -3.98 15.07
N ALA A 85 7.84 -5.07 15.78
CA ALA A 85 8.17 -5.18 17.20
C ALA A 85 9.69 -5.12 17.49
N GLU A 86 10.53 -5.69 16.62
CA GLU A 86 11.99 -5.70 16.75
C GLU A 86 12.57 -4.28 16.54
N ASP A 87 12.13 -3.61 15.47
CA ASP A 87 12.51 -2.23 15.15
C ASP A 87 12.16 -1.29 16.32
N LEU A 88 10.96 -1.45 16.89
CA LEU A 88 10.50 -0.68 18.04
C LEU A 88 11.39 -0.94 19.27
N GLN A 89 11.69 -2.20 19.59
CA GLN A 89 12.57 -2.55 20.72
C GLN A 89 13.95 -1.92 20.58
N LYS A 90 14.54 -1.97 19.37
CA LYS A 90 15.84 -1.35 19.07
C LYS A 90 15.78 0.16 19.25
N GLY A 91 14.75 0.83 18.74
CA GLY A 91 14.56 2.27 18.91
C GLY A 91 14.41 2.67 20.38
N LEU A 92 13.57 1.97 21.14
CA LEU A 92 13.35 2.24 22.56
C LEU A 92 14.60 2.00 23.43
N ALA A 93 15.43 1.02 23.09
CA ALA A 93 16.69 0.76 23.79
C ALA A 93 17.66 1.96 23.71
N SER A 94 17.69 2.68 22.59
CA SER A 94 18.54 3.87 22.41
C SER A 94 18.13 5.09 23.25
N LEU A 95 16.90 5.12 23.78
CA LEU A 95 16.39 6.23 24.59
C LEU A 95 16.78 6.13 26.07
N ARG A 96 17.32 4.98 26.50
CA ARG A 96 17.70 4.73 27.90
C ARG A 96 19.16 5.10 28.22
N GLY A 97 19.78 5.92 27.36
CA GLY A 97 21.15 6.45 27.52
C GLY A 97 21.19 7.74 28.33
#